data_AF-A0AAW2M169-F1
#
_entry.id   AF-A0AAW2M169-F1
#
_cell.length_a   1.000
_cell.length_b   1.000
_cell.length_c   1.000
_cell.angle_alpha   90.00
_cell.angle_beta   90.00
_cell.angle_gamma   90.00
#
_symmetry.space_group_name_H-M   'P 1'
#
loop_
_entity.id
_entity.type
_entity.pdbx_description
1 polymer ?
#
loop_
_entity_poly.entity_id
_entity_poly.type
_entity_poly.pdbx_seq_one_letter_code
_entity_poly.pdbx_strand_id
1 'polypeptide(L)'
;MRDEVCSGIKCFEEVSSIKSLATVEREYEKTKSSIDLEMGKSGKLCVIQCSSGSDDDDEIKKSKNSVLQDLNELVDVERDGEDQVMKNEVILSVSAVVFCMDGVLKESKEIEKAIKELVQWENPSTQVDLNVILRKLRALQKNV
;
A
#
# COMPACT_ATOMS: atom_id res chain seq x y z
N MET A 1 -3.40 -8.02 -3.76
CA MET A 1 -3.12 -7.71 -2.34
C MET A 1 -1.64 -7.76 -1.95
N ARG A 2 -0.88 -8.83 -2.26
CA ARG A 2 0.56 -8.92 -1.92
C ARG A 2 1.39 -7.79 -2.53
N ASP A 3 1.23 -7.57 -3.84
CA ASP A 3 2.09 -6.64 -4.59
C ASP A 3 1.84 -5.17 -4.20
N GLU A 4 0.61 -4.86 -3.84
CA GLU A 4 0.12 -3.56 -3.40
C GLU A 4 0.70 -3.24 -2.01
N VAL A 5 0.59 -4.18 -1.07
CA VAL A 5 1.20 -4.07 0.27
C VAL A 5 2.72 -3.93 0.16
N CYS A 6 3.38 -4.81 -0.60
CA CYS A 6 4.83 -4.75 -0.78
C CYS A 6 5.27 -3.44 -1.45
N SER A 7 4.54 -2.96 -2.45
CA SER A 7 4.81 -1.68 -3.09
C SER A 7 4.67 -0.53 -2.10
N GLY A 8 3.64 -0.54 -1.26
CA GLY A 8 3.40 0.46 -0.23
C GLY A 8 4.48 0.57 0.81
N ILE A 9 4.86 -0.57 1.40
CA ILE A 9 5.95 -0.65 2.37
C ILE A 9 7.23 -0.06 1.78
N LYS A 10 7.53 -0.34 0.51
CA LYS A 10 8.69 0.25 -0.17
C LYS A 10 8.58 1.77 -0.31
N CYS A 11 7.40 2.31 -0.56
CA CYS A 11 7.21 3.77 -0.58
C CYS A 11 7.39 4.40 0.80
N PHE A 12 6.92 3.72 1.85
CA PHE A 12 7.12 4.16 3.23
C PHE A 12 8.60 4.23 3.57
N GLU A 13 9.37 3.23 3.16
CA GLU A 13 10.83 3.21 3.30
C GLU A 13 11.47 4.38 2.53
N GLU A 14 11.10 4.59 1.26
CA GLU A 14 11.63 5.68 0.42
C GLU A 14 11.37 7.06 1.05
N VAL A 15 10.14 7.32 1.52
CA VAL A 15 9.77 8.60 2.14
C VAL A 15 10.41 8.75 3.52
N SER A 16 10.44 7.71 4.35
CA SER A 16 11.01 7.81 5.70
C SER A 16 12.53 7.94 5.70
N SER A 17 13.19 7.57 4.59
CA SER A 17 14.64 7.70 4.43
C SER A 17 15.09 9.13 4.07
N ILE A 18 14.15 10.06 3.83
CA ILE A 18 14.53 11.45 3.54
C ILE A 18 15.12 12.10 4.79
N LYS A 19 16.23 12.81 4.61
CA LYS A 19 16.83 13.59 5.71
C LYS A 19 15.96 14.78 6.13
N SER A 20 15.35 15.43 5.14
CA SER A 20 14.48 16.58 5.35
C SER A 20 13.67 16.87 4.09
N LEU A 21 12.38 17.12 4.25
CA LEU A 21 11.50 17.48 3.14
C LEU A 21 11.97 18.77 2.43
N ALA A 22 12.44 19.76 3.18
CA ALA A 22 12.90 21.03 2.63
C ALA A 22 14.09 20.87 1.67
N THR A 23 14.94 19.85 1.91
CA THR A 23 16.05 19.53 1.01
C THR A 23 15.56 18.96 -0.30
N VAL A 24 14.59 18.03 -0.24
CA VAL A 24 13.96 17.44 -1.43
C VAL A 24 13.29 18.51 -2.28
N GLU A 25 12.55 19.44 -1.66
CA GLU A 25 11.89 20.53 -2.39
C GLU A 25 12.87 21.50 -3.05
N ARG A 26 13.92 21.88 -2.33
CA ARG A 26 14.96 22.79 -2.86
C ARG A 26 15.69 22.17 -4.05
N GLU A 27 16.12 20.92 -3.94
CA GLU A 27 16.83 20.23 -5.03
C GLU A 27 15.90 19.99 -6.22
N TYR A 28 14.62 19.66 -5.96
CA TYR A 28 13.63 19.52 -7.02
C TYR A 28 13.42 20.84 -7.76
N GLU A 29 13.19 21.96 -7.09
CA GLU A 29 12.99 23.24 -7.78
C GLU A 29 14.22 23.72 -8.57
N LYS A 30 15.45 23.39 -8.12
CA LYS A 30 16.68 23.67 -8.89
C LYS A 30 16.75 22.88 -10.20
N THR A 31 16.27 21.64 -10.19
CA THR A 31 16.43 20.68 -11.31
C THR A 31 15.16 20.51 -12.13
N LYS A 32 14.04 21.09 -11.71
CA LYS A 32 12.72 20.98 -12.35
C LYS A 32 12.70 21.39 -13.82
N SER A 33 13.53 22.35 -14.23
CA SER A 33 13.66 22.75 -15.64
C SER A 33 14.40 21.74 -16.51
N SER A 34 15.20 20.86 -15.92
CA SER A 34 15.88 19.74 -16.58
C SER A 34 15.15 18.38 -16.43
N ILE A 35 14.14 18.32 -15.57
CA ILE A 35 13.35 17.11 -15.32
C ILE A 35 12.19 17.07 -16.32
N ASP A 36 12.28 16.18 -17.31
CA ASP A 36 11.17 15.88 -18.20
C ASP A 36 10.11 15.03 -17.47
N LEU A 37 8.96 15.65 -17.17
CA LEU A 37 7.80 15.00 -16.57
C LEU A 37 6.97 14.19 -17.58
N GLU A 38 7.18 14.39 -18.90
CA GLU A 38 6.49 13.67 -19.98
C GLU A 38 7.15 12.35 -20.37
N MET A 39 8.30 11.99 -19.77
CA MET A 39 8.80 10.61 -19.84
C MET A 39 7.79 9.69 -19.15
N GLY A 40 6.86 9.13 -19.94
CA GLY A 40 5.75 8.25 -19.58
C GLY A 40 6.09 6.96 -18.82
N LYS A 41 7.29 6.85 -18.25
CA LYS A 41 7.61 5.91 -17.17
C LYS A 41 7.12 6.52 -15.85
N SER A 42 5.79 6.59 -15.70
CA SER A 42 5.15 6.63 -14.38
C SER A 42 5.56 5.34 -13.66
N GLY A 43 6.75 5.36 -13.08
CA GLY A 43 7.37 4.19 -12.48
C GLY A 43 6.47 3.76 -11.35
N LYS A 44 5.80 2.61 -11.55
CA LYS A 44 4.90 1.92 -10.62
C LYS A 44 4.53 2.86 -9.48
N LEU A 45 3.58 3.77 -9.77
CA LEU A 45 3.04 4.69 -8.77
C LEU A 45 2.80 3.83 -7.53
N CYS A 46 3.12 4.35 -6.33
CA CYS A 46 2.82 3.60 -5.13
C CYS A 46 1.35 3.16 -5.22
N VAL A 47 1.09 1.90 -5.58
CA VAL A 47 -0.27 1.35 -5.65
C VAL A 47 -0.58 0.84 -4.25
N ILE A 48 -0.22 1.61 -3.24
CA ILE A 48 -1.26 1.92 -2.30
C ILE A 48 -1.75 3.26 -2.81
N GLN A 49 -2.86 3.25 -3.55
CA GLN A 49 -3.72 4.42 -3.62
C GLN A 49 -4.15 4.70 -2.18
N CYS A 50 -3.25 5.37 -1.46
CA CYS A 50 -3.42 6.01 -0.17
C CYS A 50 -4.32 7.24 -0.31
N SER A 51 -5.26 7.20 -1.26
CA SER A 51 -6.35 8.15 -1.32
C SER A 51 -7.33 7.72 -0.24
N SER A 52 -7.58 8.66 0.65
CA SER A 52 -8.67 8.74 1.62
C SER A 52 -10.09 8.62 0.99
N GLY A 53 -10.24 7.95 -0.15
CA GLY A 53 -11.51 7.68 -0.82
C GLY A 53 -12.06 6.33 -0.36
N SER A 54 -13.34 6.31 0.00
CA SER A 54 -14.07 5.15 0.50
C SER A 54 -13.99 3.90 -0.39
N ASP A 55 -13.79 4.08 -1.69
CA ASP A 55 -14.13 3.06 -2.69
C ASP A 55 -13.13 1.89 -2.73
N ASP A 56 -11.83 2.13 -2.57
CA ASP A 56 -10.81 1.07 -2.61
C ASP A 56 -10.83 0.21 -1.32
N ASP A 57 -11.12 0.85 -0.18
CA ASP A 57 -11.27 0.16 1.10
C ASP A 57 -12.48 -0.77 1.10
N ASP A 58 -13.54 -0.35 0.43
CA ASP A 58 -14.76 -1.12 0.27
C ASP A 58 -14.57 -2.24 -0.74
N GLU A 59 -13.77 -2.06 -1.80
CA GLU A 59 -13.41 -3.14 -2.73
C GLU A 59 -12.58 -4.24 -2.05
N ILE A 60 -11.58 -3.86 -1.25
CA ILE A 60 -10.77 -4.84 -0.51
C ILE A 60 -11.62 -5.59 0.53
N LYS A 61 -12.46 -4.90 1.30
CA LYS A 61 -13.40 -5.54 2.23
C LYS A 61 -14.37 -6.47 1.51
N LYS A 62 -14.89 -6.06 0.36
CA LYS A 62 -15.78 -6.88 -0.47
C LYS A 62 -15.08 -8.14 -0.96
N SER A 63 -13.83 -8.03 -1.42
CA SER A 63 -13.04 -9.20 -1.85
C SER A 63 -12.80 -10.19 -0.71
N LYS A 64 -12.43 -9.68 0.48
CA LYS A 64 -12.29 -10.48 1.71
C LYS A 64 -13.59 -11.21 2.06
N ASN A 65 -14.71 -10.48 2.09
CA ASN A 65 -16.01 -11.04 2.46
C ASN A 65 -16.47 -12.11 1.46
N SER A 66 -16.22 -11.90 0.16
CA SER A 66 -16.49 -12.91 -0.87
C SER A 66 -15.71 -14.19 -0.61
N VAL A 67 -14.40 -14.09 -0.38
CA VAL A 67 -13.55 -15.27 -0.11
C VAL A 67 -14.00 -16.00 1.16
N LEU A 68 -14.33 -15.26 2.23
CA LEU A 68 -14.82 -15.88 3.46
C LEU A 68 -16.19 -16.56 3.28
N GLN A 69 -17.06 -15.98 2.44
CA GLN A 69 -18.34 -16.59 2.10
C GLN A 69 -18.14 -17.88 1.30
N ASP A 70 -17.29 -17.87 0.27
CA ASP A 70 -16.96 -19.05 -0.53
C ASP A 70 -16.39 -20.19 0.34
N LEU A 71 -15.53 -19.84 1.30
CA LEU A 71 -14.99 -20.81 2.27
C LEU A 71 -16.08 -21.39 3.19
N ASN A 72 -17.04 -20.58 3.60
CA ASN A 72 -18.14 -21.03 4.47
C ASN A 72 -19.13 -21.94 3.72
N GLU A 73 -19.47 -21.60 2.47
CA GLU A 73 -20.26 -22.45 1.59
C GLU A 73 -19.57 -23.80 1.32
N LEU A 74 -18.23 -23.81 1.27
CA LEU A 74 -17.46 -25.03 1.12
C LEU A 74 -17.54 -25.92 2.36
N VAL A 75 -17.71 -25.38 3.57
CA VAL A 75 -17.90 -26.18 4.80
C VAL A 75 -19.23 -26.94 4.76
N ASP A 76 -20.30 -26.34 4.24
CA ASP A 76 -21.66 -26.89 4.23
C ASP A 76 -21.87 -28.05 3.25
N VAL A 77 -20.97 -28.26 2.28
CA VAL A 77 -21.04 -29.38 1.32
C VAL A 77 -20.38 -30.62 1.93
N GLU A 78 -21.09 -31.34 2.79
CA GLU A 78 -20.62 -32.56 3.45
C GLU A 78 -20.53 -33.75 2.48
N ARG A 79 -19.34 -34.37 2.38
CA ARG A 79 -19.15 -35.76 1.97
C ARG A 79 -18.18 -36.41 2.96
N ASP A 80 -18.58 -37.53 3.53
CA ASP A 80 -17.83 -38.25 4.56
C ASP A 80 -16.59 -38.95 3.95
N GLY A 81 -15.38 -38.70 4.45
CA GLY A 81 -14.14 -39.31 3.95
C GLY A 81 -12.83 -38.53 4.23
N GLU A 82 -11.67 -39.11 3.87
CA GLU A 82 -10.34 -38.49 4.00
C GLU A 82 -10.22 -37.13 3.27
N ASP A 83 -10.98 -36.95 2.18
CA ASP A 83 -11.09 -35.69 1.44
C ASP A 83 -11.61 -34.54 2.31
N GLN A 84 -12.44 -34.82 3.33
CA GLN A 84 -12.98 -33.80 4.22
C GLN A 84 -11.90 -33.22 5.16
N VAL A 85 -10.95 -34.04 5.62
CA VAL A 85 -9.85 -33.59 6.49
C VAL A 85 -8.93 -32.65 5.72
N MET A 86 -8.53 -33.03 4.51
CA MET A 86 -7.70 -32.18 3.63
C MET A 86 -8.42 -30.87 3.28
N LYS A 87 -9.72 -30.94 2.97
CA LYS A 87 -10.55 -29.77 2.67
C LYS A 87 -10.64 -28.81 3.87
N ASN A 88 -10.85 -29.32 5.07
CA ASN A 88 -10.88 -28.52 6.29
C ASN A 88 -9.53 -27.85 6.56
N GLU A 89 -8.42 -28.57 6.35
CA GLU A 89 -7.08 -28.00 6.51
C GLU A 89 -6.81 -26.87 5.49
N VAL A 90 -7.26 -27.02 4.24
CA VAL A 90 -7.18 -25.97 3.23
C VAL A 90 -8.03 -24.76 3.62
N ILE A 91 -9.28 -24.98 4.06
CA ILE A 91 -10.17 -23.90 4.49
C ILE A 91 -9.56 -23.12 5.67
N LEU A 92 -9.03 -23.82 6.67
CA LEU A 92 -8.35 -23.21 7.81
C LEU A 92 -7.12 -22.42 7.37
N SER A 93 -6.30 -22.99 6.50
CA SER A 93 -5.08 -22.35 5.98
C SER A 93 -5.40 -21.08 5.20
N VAL A 94 -6.39 -21.13 4.30
CA VAL A 94 -6.80 -19.96 3.51
C VAL A 94 -7.42 -18.89 4.43
N SER A 95 -8.26 -19.28 5.38
CA SER A 95 -8.85 -18.37 6.37
C SER A 95 -7.78 -17.65 7.18
N ALA A 96 -6.75 -18.38 7.62
CA ALA A 96 -5.62 -17.80 8.33
C ALA A 96 -4.83 -16.80 7.47
N VAL A 97 -4.61 -17.09 6.19
CA VAL A 97 -3.96 -16.16 5.26
C VAL A 97 -4.79 -14.89 5.06
N VAL A 98 -6.09 -15.02 4.85
CA VAL A 98 -7.02 -13.87 4.70
C VAL A 98 -6.99 -13.00 5.96
N PHE A 99 -7.02 -13.62 7.14
CA PHE A 99 -6.91 -12.92 8.42
C PHE A 99 -5.57 -12.18 8.57
N CYS A 100 -4.45 -12.85 8.28
CA CYS A 100 -3.12 -12.23 8.36
C CYS A 100 -3.00 -11.03 7.41
N MET A 101 -3.51 -11.15 6.19
CA MET A 101 -3.45 -10.07 5.20
C MET A 101 -4.30 -8.85 5.61
N ASP A 102 -5.44 -9.07 6.25
CA ASP A 102 -6.27 -8.00 6.83
C ASP A 102 -5.50 -7.22 7.89
N GLY A 103 -4.79 -7.93 8.78
CA GLY A 103 -3.90 -7.33 9.77
C GLY A 103 -2.78 -6.51 9.12
N VAL A 104 -2.09 -7.08 8.13
CA VAL A 104 -1.00 -6.38 7.41
C VAL A 104 -1.50 -5.11 6.74
N LEU A 105 -2.68 -5.14 6.11
CA LEU A 105 -3.30 -3.96 5.48
C LEU A 105 -3.61 -2.87 6.52
N LYS A 106 -4.18 -3.26 7.66
CA LYS A 106 -4.51 -2.34 8.76
C LYS A 106 -3.25 -1.66 9.30
N GLU A 107 -2.23 -2.44 9.65
CA GLU A 107 -0.97 -1.91 10.19
C GLU A 107 -0.25 -1.03 9.15
N SER A 108 -0.33 -1.37 7.86
CA SER A 108 0.23 -0.54 6.78
C SER A 108 -0.41 0.85 6.72
N LYS A 109 -1.72 0.97 6.99
CA LYS A 109 -2.41 2.27 7.05
C LYS A 109 -2.01 3.09 8.28
N GLU A 110 -1.80 2.45 9.42
CA GLU A 110 -1.31 3.13 10.62
C GLU A 110 0.11 3.66 10.40
N ILE A 111 0.98 2.89 9.73
CA ILE A 111 2.32 3.36 9.31
C ILE A 111 2.20 4.55 8.36
N GLU A 112 1.32 4.48 7.36
CA GLU A 112 1.10 5.58 6.42
C GLU A 112 0.68 6.87 7.14
N LYS A 113 -0.26 6.75 8.08
CA LYS A 113 -0.73 7.87 8.90
C LYS A 113 0.39 8.46 9.74
N ALA A 114 1.19 7.61 10.40
CA ALA A 114 2.33 8.05 11.19
C ALA A 114 3.38 8.80 10.34
N ILE A 115 3.65 8.32 9.12
CA ILE A 115 4.55 9.01 8.18
C ILE A 115 3.96 10.36 7.75
N LYS A 116 2.66 10.42 7.41
CA LYS A 116 1.98 11.69 7.08
C LYS A 116 2.09 12.70 8.21
N GLU A 117 1.85 12.28 9.45
CA GLU A 117 1.97 13.13 10.64
C GLU A 117 3.40 13.63 10.85
N LEU A 118 4.40 12.74 10.72
CA LEU A 118 5.80 13.09 10.88
C LEU A 118 6.26 14.12 9.84
N VAL A 119 5.86 13.94 8.58
CA VAL A 119 6.17 14.89 7.50
C VAL A 119 5.44 16.22 7.73
N GLN A 120 4.20 16.19 8.22
CA GLN A 120 3.43 17.40 8.51
C GLN A 120 4.03 18.20 9.66
N TRP A 121 4.62 17.52 10.66
CA TRP A 121 5.35 18.16 11.75
C TRP A 121 6.61 18.89 11.26
N GLU A 122 7.31 18.34 10.27
CA GLU A 122 8.48 19.01 9.67
C GLU A 122 8.08 20.23 8.84
N ASN A 123 6.95 20.17 8.14
CA ASN A 123 6.45 21.26 7.29
C ASN A 123 4.96 21.59 7.57
N PRO A 124 4.66 22.34 8.65
CA PRO A 124 3.27 22.61 9.06
C PRO A 124 2.50 23.52 8.10
N SER A 125 3.17 24.23 7.19
CA SER A 125 2.57 25.22 6.29
C SER A 125 1.98 24.65 5.01
N THR A 126 2.22 23.37 4.70
CA THR A 126 1.81 22.76 3.42
C THR A 126 1.05 21.48 3.68
N GLN A 127 -0.02 21.25 2.92
CA GLN A 127 -0.74 19.99 2.94
C GLN A 127 0.18 18.88 2.45
N VAL A 128 0.40 17.86 3.28
CA VAL A 128 1.29 16.74 2.96
C VAL A 128 0.58 15.73 2.05
N ASP A 129 1.14 15.52 0.85
CA ASP A 129 0.79 14.42 -0.04
C ASP A 129 2.04 13.55 -0.28
N LEU A 130 2.04 12.35 0.29
CA LEU A 130 3.14 11.39 0.16
C LEU A 130 3.43 11.02 -1.31
N ASN A 131 2.41 10.99 -2.17
CA ASN A 131 2.60 10.68 -3.59
C ASN A 131 3.37 11.78 -4.32
N VAL A 132 3.10 13.05 -3.97
CA VAL A 132 3.84 14.19 -4.53
C VAL A 132 5.29 14.15 -4.08
N ILE A 133 5.53 13.90 -2.79
CA ILE A 133 6.88 13.80 -2.22
C ILE A 133 7.66 12.67 -2.90
N LEU A 134 7.05 11.49 -3.02
CA LEU A 134 7.64 10.33 -3.67
C LEU A 134 7.98 10.60 -5.15
N ARG A 135 7.10 11.29 -5.89
CA ARG A 135 7.38 11.69 -7.27
C ARG A 135 8.59 12.63 -7.37
N LYS A 136 8.64 13.66 -6.51
CA LYS A 136 9.80 14.58 -6.46
C LYS A 136 11.08 13.82 -6.13
N LEU A 137 11.05 12.92 -5.16
CA LEU A 137 12.18 12.10 -4.75
C LEU A 137 12.70 11.17 -5.87
N ARG A 138 11.79 10.44 -6.51
CA ARG A 138 12.13 9.53 -7.63
C ARG A 138 12.62 10.30 -8.86
N ALA A 139 12.11 11.50 -9.11
CA ALA A 139 12.61 12.35 -10.18
C ALA A 139 14.07 12.78 -9.91
N LEU A 140 14.40 13.11 -8.66
CA LEU A 140 15.77 13.46 -8.27
C LEU A 140 16.74 12.28 -8.38
N GLN A 141 16.32 11.06 -7.99
CA GLN A 141 17.16 9.86 -8.10
C GLN A 141 17.51 9.47 -9.55
N LYS A 142 16.70 9.85 -10.53
CA LYS A 142 16.95 9.54 -11.96
C LYS A 142 17.98 10.46 -12.63
N ASN A 143 18.37 11.55 -11.98
CA ASN A 143 19.29 12.57 -12.52
C ASN A 143 20.71 12.50 -11.90
N VAL A 144 20.99 11.49 -11.09
CA VAL A 144 22.31 11.14 -10.54
C VAL A 144 22.83 9.91 -11.29
#